data_AF-A0A5C5WPF4-F1
#
_entry.id   AF-A0A5C5WPF4-F1
#
_cell.length_a   1.000
_cell.length_b   1.000
_cell.length_c   1.000
_cell.angle_alpha   90.00
_cell.angle_beta   90.00
_cell.angle_gamma   90.00
#
_symmetry.space_group_name_H-M   'P 1'
#
loop_
_entity.id
_entity.type
_entity.pdbx_description
1 polymer ?
#
loop_
_entity_poly.entity_id
_entity_poly.type
_entity_poly.pdbx_seq_one_letter_code
_entity_poly.pdbx_strand_id
1 'polypeptide(L)'
;MSADTRTRRFSERTIRQVRLDCTRALIRARFCPDRSEVSQLRCTDDRAESDEVFGNQLWYFEGIGVDELDRRHNVYGVVEYSLQFGLHELVEDGIFDSDYQRERFRHLYEREMHRPTWNHPAHHWLAAGLIMVTSIWLAYLLVRTLVA
;
A
#
# COMPACT_ATOMS: atom_id res chain seq x y z
N MET A 1 -0.23 -22.59 -0.38
CA MET A 1 0.44 -22.05 -1.59
C MET A 1 1.77 -21.47 -1.13
N SER A 2 2.87 -22.14 -1.47
CA SER A 2 4.22 -21.76 -1.02
C SER A 2 4.60 -20.38 -1.56
N ALA A 3 5.13 -19.55 -0.67
CA ALA A 3 5.79 -18.30 -1.01
C ALA A 3 7.03 -18.61 -1.86
N ASP A 4 6.87 -18.53 -3.18
CA ASP A 4 7.98 -18.47 -4.13
C ASP A 4 8.77 -17.18 -3.86
N THR A 5 9.68 -17.26 -2.90
CA THR A 5 10.77 -16.29 -2.72
C THR A 5 11.79 -16.54 -3.81
N ARG A 6 11.37 -16.32 -5.05
CA ARG A 6 12.28 -16.22 -6.18
C ARG A 6 13.14 -15.01 -5.86
N THR A 7 14.43 -15.25 -5.62
CA THR A 7 15.45 -14.21 -5.46
C THR A 7 15.60 -13.48 -6.80
N ARG A 8 14.60 -12.65 -7.13
CA ARG A 8 14.62 -11.79 -8.30
C ARG A 8 15.78 -10.83 -8.07
N ARG A 9 16.74 -10.85 -9.00
CA ARG A 9 17.87 -9.92 -8.95
C ARG A 9 17.34 -8.55 -9.39
N PHE A 10 17.02 -7.72 -8.41
CA PHE A 10 16.71 -6.32 -8.67
C PHE A 10 17.95 -5.59 -9.15
N SER A 11 17.76 -4.56 -9.96
CA SER A 11 18.88 -3.74 -10.42
C SER A 11 19.55 -3.05 -9.22
N GLU A 12 20.86 -2.81 -9.30
CA GLU A 12 21.58 -2.09 -8.25
C GLU A 12 21.00 -0.69 -8.01
N ARG A 13 20.51 -0.05 -9.09
CA ARG A 13 19.80 1.23 -9.02
C ARG A 13 18.53 1.15 -8.18
N THR A 14 17.72 0.11 -8.39
CA THR A 14 16.49 -0.11 -7.61
C THR A 14 16.83 -0.32 -6.14
N ILE A 15 17.78 -1.21 -5.83
CA ILE A 15 18.19 -1.49 -4.44
C ILE A 15 18.71 -0.22 -3.76
N ARG A 16 19.50 0.58 -4.48
CA ARG A 16 20.03 1.85 -3.96
C ARG A 16 18.90 2.86 -3.69
N GLN A 17 17.93 2.96 -4.58
CA GLN A 17 16.75 3.81 -4.39
C GLN A 17 15.97 3.36 -3.16
N VAL A 18 15.65 2.07 -3.05
CA VAL A 18 14.92 1.53 -1.89
C VAL A 18 15.68 1.81 -0.60
N ARG A 19 17.00 1.61 -0.55
CA ARG A 19 17.80 1.96 0.63
C ARG A 19 17.69 3.45 1.00
N LEU A 20 17.76 4.35 0.02
CA LEU A 20 17.62 5.79 0.27
C LEU A 20 16.24 6.12 0.86
N ASP A 21 15.19 5.50 0.34
CA ASP A 21 13.83 5.72 0.82
C ASP A 21 13.60 5.09 2.21
N CYS A 22 14.20 3.94 2.52
CA CYS A 22 14.25 3.40 3.89
C CYS A 22 14.94 4.37 4.86
N THR A 23 16.09 4.96 4.47
CA THR A 23 16.77 5.96 5.31
C THR A 23 15.91 7.21 5.49
N ARG A 24 15.19 7.65 4.45
CA ARG A 24 14.24 8.77 4.57
C ARG A 24 13.09 8.45 5.51
N ALA A 25 12.56 7.24 5.48
CA ALA A 25 11.54 6.78 6.43
C ALA A 25 12.08 6.88 7.88
N LEU A 26 13.31 6.43 8.13
CA LEU A 26 13.95 6.53 9.46
C LEU A 26 14.02 7.98 9.95
N ILE A 27 14.36 8.93 9.07
CA ILE A 27 14.37 10.36 9.39
C ILE A 27 12.96 10.85 9.76
N ARG A 28 11.93 10.45 9.00
CA ARG A 28 10.52 10.82 9.31
C ARG A 28 10.07 10.29 10.66
N ALA A 29 10.54 9.11 11.06
CA ALA A 29 10.30 8.51 12.36
C ALA A 29 11.19 9.08 13.49
N ARG A 30 11.94 10.17 13.24
CA ARG A 30 12.82 10.86 14.20
C ARG A 30 14.02 10.03 14.68
N PHE A 31 14.47 9.06 13.87
CA PHE A 31 15.74 8.40 14.10
C PHE A 31 16.88 9.16 13.43
N CYS A 32 18.06 9.16 14.06
CA CYS A 32 19.26 9.80 13.50
C CYS A 32 19.79 8.98 12.32
N PRO A 33 19.80 9.50 11.07
CA PRO A 33 20.17 8.73 9.89
C PRO A 33 21.64 8.30 9.88
N ASP A 34 22.55 9.11 10.41
CA ASP A 34 23.99 8.83 10.39
C ASP A 34 24.39 7.69 11.34
N ARG A 35 23.57 7.45 12.36
CA ARG A 35 23.81 6.44 13.41
C ARG A 35 22.88 5.24 13.30
N SER A 36 21.85 5.35 12.46
CA SER A 36 20.89 4.28 12.20
C SER A 36 21.36 3.48 10.99
N GLU A 37 21.11 2.18 11.00
CA GLU A 37 21.57 1.27 9.96
C GLU A 37 20.41 0.40 9.48
N VAL A 38 20.27 0.30 8.15
CA VAL A 38 19.38 -0.67 7.50
C VAL A 38 20.19 -1.92 7.16
N SER A 39 20.00 -2.98 7.94
CA SER A 39 20.77 -4.23 7.85
C SER A 39 20.16 -5.18 6.82
N GLN A 40 18.84 -5.36 6.85
CA GLN A 40 18.13 -6.30 6.00
C GLN A 40 17.11 -5.58 5.13
N LEU A 41 17.05 -5.99 3.85
CA LEU A 41 16.08 -5.52 2.88
C LEU A 41 15.54 -6.73 2.12
N ARG A 42 14.22 -6.85 2.05
CA ARG A 42 13.53 -7.97 1.40
C ARG A 42 12.34 -7.47 0.62
N CYS A 43 12.28 -7.83 -0.66
CA CYS A 43 11.05 -7.65 -1.44
C CYS A 43 10.07 -8.77 -1.06
N THR A 44 8.90 -8.39 -0.56
CA THR A 44 7.86 -9.30 -0.07
C THR A 44 6.77 -9.50 -1.10
N ASP A 45 6.41 -8.46 -1.85
CA ASP A 45 5.49 -8.53 -2.99
C ASP A 45 6.08 -7.79 -4.18
N ASP A 46 5.92 -8.37 -5.37
CA ASP A 46 6.45 -7.84 -6.63
C ASP A 46 5.51 -8.25 -7.76
N ARG A 47 4.58 -7.35 -8.06
CA ARG A 47 3.56 -7.48 -9.09
C ARG A 47 3.98 -6.64 -10.27
N ALA A 48 4.18 -7.30 -11.41
CA ALA A 48 4.45 -6.60 -12.66
C ALA A 48 3.23 -5.77 -13.08
N GLU A 49 3.51 -4.62 -13.70
CA GLU A 49 2.50 -3.82 -14.38
C GLU A 49 1.92 -4.56 -15.60
N SER A 50 0.68 -4.22 -15.93
CA SER A 50 0.02 -4.63 -17.16
C SER A 50 -0.64 -3.41 -17.81
N ASP A 51 -1.07 -3.54 -19.07
CA ASP A 51 -1.70 -2.44 -19.81
C ASP A 51 -2.93 -1.85 -19.10
N GLU A 52 -3.61 -2.67 -18.30
CA GLU A 52 -4.81 -2.28 -17.57
C GLU A 52 -4.53 -1.84 -16.13
N VAL A 53 -3.37 -2.19 -15.54
CA VAL A 53 -3.15 -2.05 -14.10
C VAL A 53 -1.69 -1.77 -13.75
N PHE A 54 -1.52 -0.81 -12.84
CA PHE A 54 -0.25 -0.54 -12.16
C PHE A 54 0.35 -1.79 -11.52
N GLY A 55 1.66 -1.93 -11.64
CA GLY A 55 2.41 -2.89 -10.85
C GLY A 55 2.55 -2.40 -9.41
N ASN A 56 3.01 -3.28 -8.54
CA ASN A 56 3.21 -2.95 -7.13
C ASN A 56 4.45 -3.67 -6.61
N GLN A 57 5.23 -2.98 -5.78
CA GLN A 57 6.33 -3.58 -5.04
C GLN A 57 6.27 -3.22 -3.57
N LEU A 58 6.26 -4.24 -2.72
CA LEU A 58 6.33 -4.10 -1.27
C LEU A 58 7.67 -4.59 -0.76
N TRP A 59 8.38 -3.70 -0.05
CA TRP A 59 9.68 -3.97 0.52
C TRP A 59 9.63 -3.89 2.04
N TYR A 60 10.11 -4.92 2.70
CA TYR A 60 10.37 -4.91 4.14
C TYR A 60 11.84 -4.64 4.39
N PHE A 61 12.10 -3.79 5.39
CA PHE A 61 13.44 -3.56 5.86
C PHE A 61 13.51 -3.70 7.38
N GLU A 62 14.68 -4.08 7.85
CA GLU A 62 15.00 -4.19 9.26
C GLU A 62 16.32 -3.49 9.53
N GLY A 63 16.44 -2.96 10.73
CA GLY A 63 17.59 -2.16 11.09
C GLY A 63 17.64 -1.77 12.55
N ILE A 64 18.63 -0.96 12.87
CA ILE A 64 18.80 -0.34 14.18
C ILE A 64 18.60 1.16 14.00
N GLY A 65 17.61 1.71 14.68
CA GLY A 65 17.35 3.14 14.77
C GLY A 65 17.93 3.71 16.06
N VAL A 66 18.57 4.88 15.99
CA VAL A 66 19.03 5.61 17.17
C VAL A 66 18.12 6.81 17.38
N ASP A 67 17.47 6.89 18.54
CA ASP A 67 16.59 8.02 18.89
C ASP A 67 17.39 9.24 19.38
N GLU A 68 16.70 10.36 19.59
CA GLU A 68 17.29 11.62 20.09
C GLU A 68 17.93 11.49 21.50
N LEU A 69 17.55 10.45 22.25
CA LEU A 69 18.06 10.15 23.59
C LEU A 69 19.24 9.16 23.55
N ASP A 70 19.78 8.90 22.36
CA ASP A 70 20.87 7.96 22.11
C ASP A 70 20.56 6.50 22.48
N ARG A 71 19.28 6.11 22.39
CA ARG A 71 18.86 4.73 22.60
C ARG A 71 18.72 4.03 21.27
N ARG A 72 19.24 2.81 21.22
CA ARG A 72 19.15 1.92 20.07
C ARG A 72 17.85 1.12 20.15
N HIS A 73 17.07 1.18 19.08
CA HIS A 73 15.83 0.43 18.93
C HIS A 73 15.94 -0.44 17.68
N ASN A 74 15.37 -1.64 17.75
CA ASN A 74 15.17 -2.44 16.55
C ASN A 74 14.01 -1.82 15.78
N VAL A 75 14.23 -1.59 14.49
CA VAL A 75 13.26 -0.94 13.62
C VAL A 75 12.83 -1.90 12.54
N TYR A 76 11.51 -2.01 12.36
CA TYR A 76 10.90 -2.82 11.33
C TYR A 76 10.12 -1.88 10.41
N GLY A 77 10.51 -1.79 9.15
CA GLY A 77 9.89 -0.86 8.23
C GLY A 77 9.35 -1.52 6.97
N VAL A 78 8.48 -0.77 6.31
CA VAL A 78 7.87 -1.11 5.03
C VAL A 78 8.00 0.06 4.08
N VAL A 79 8.22 -0.24 2.80
CA VAL A 79 8.21 0.74 1.71
C VAL A 79 7.40 0.14 0.57
N GLU A 80 6.36 0.84 0.13
CA GLU A 80 5.51 0.46 -0.99
C GLU A 80 5.76 1.35 -2.21
N TYR A 81 5.86 0.71 -3.37
CA TYR A 81 5.93 1.39 -4.66
C TYR A 81 4.78 1.00 -5.57
N SER A 82 4.19 2.01 -6.21
CA SER A 82 3.39 1.83 -7.42
C SER A 82 4.33 1.85 -8.63
N LEU A 83 4.13 0.89 -9.54
CA LEU A 83 4.92 0.76 -10.76
C LEU A 83 4.06 1.13 -11.98
N GLN A 84 4.53 2.10 -12.76
CA GLN A 84 3.97 2.40 -14.08
C GLN A 84 5.05 2.79 -15.09
N PHE A 85 5.03 2.18 -16.27
CA PHE A 85 6.00 2.41 -17.35
C PHE A 85 7.46 2.29 -16.88
N GLY A 86 7.71 1.35 -15.97
CA GLY A 86 9.02 1.14 -15.33
C GLY A 86 9.44 2.20 -14.29
N LEU A 87 8.58 3.18 -13.98
CA LEU A 87 8.81 4.16 -12.91
C LEU A 87 8.39 3.57 -11.57
N HIS A 88 9.17 3.85 -10.52
CA HIS A 88 8.86 3.46 -9.14
C HIS A 88 8.41 4.70 -8.37
N GLU A 89 7.12 4.83 -8.14
CA GLU A 89 6.54 5.92 -7.35
C GLU A 89 6.35 5.43 -5.91
N LEU A 90 6.92 6.15 -4.94
CA LEU A 90 6.78 5.84 -3.52
C LEU A 90 5.34 6.18 -3.08
N VAL A 91 4.57 5.16 -2.70
CA VAL A 91 3.18 5.32 -2.26
C VAL A 91 3.14 5.52 -0.75
N GLU A 92 3.78 4.61 -0.01
CA GLU A 92 3.75 4.61 1.44
C GLU A 92 5.09 4.13 2.02
N ASP A 93 5.52 4.78 3.09
CA ASP A 93 6.65 4.38 3.92
C ASP A 93 6.24 4.35 5.39
N GLY A 94 6.47 3.22 6.05
CA GLY A 94 6.04 2.97 7.42
C GLY A 94 7.15 2.40 8.28
N ILE A 95 7.18 2.81 9.54
CA ILE A 95 8.08 2.25 10.56
C ILE A 95 7.26 1.76 11.74
N PHE A 96 7.64 0.59 12.23
CA PHE A 96 7.00 -0.12 13.32
C PHE A 96 8.05 -0.52 14.35
N ASP A 97 7.62 -0.54 15.61
CA ASP A 97 8.47 -0.91 16.75
C ASP A 97 8.58 -2.43 16.92
N SER A 98 7.69 -3.19 16.29
CA SER A 98 7.65 -4.66 16.38
C SER A 98 7.27 -5.30 15.07
N ASP A 99 7.78 -6.52 14.86
CA ASP A 99 7.42 -7.34 13.71
C ASP A 99 5.92 -7.65 13.67
N TYR A 100 5.29 -7.87 14.83
CA TYR A 100 3.85 -8.11 14.92
C TYR A 100 3.00 -6.96 14.38
N GLN A 101 3.42 -5.71 14.60
CA GLN A 101 2.74 -4.54 14.03
C GLN A 101 2.89 -4.48 12.50
N ARG A 102 4.07 -4.83 11.99
CA ARG A 102 4.33 -4.96 10.55
C ARG A 102 3.49 -6.08 9.92
N GLU A 103 3.33 -7.21 10.60
CA GLU A 103 2.46 -8.31 10.16
C GLU A 103 0.97 -7.91 10.16
N ARG A 104 0.55 -7.07 11.11
CA ARG A 104 -0.80 -6.49 11.10
C ARG A 104 -1.02 -5.56 9.91
N PHE A 105 -0.02 -4.75 9.55
CA PHE A 105 -0.06 -3.94 8.33
C PHE A 105 -0.21 -4.84 7.09
N ARG A 106 0.52 -5.95 7.03
CA ARG A 106 0.39 -6.95 5.96
C ARG A 106 -1.04 -7.48 5.81
N HIS A 107 -1.71 -7.81 6.93
CA HIS A 107 -3.10 -8.29 6.87
C HIS A 107 -4.09 -7.24 6.36
N LEU A 108 -3.88 -5.97 6.67
CA LEU A 108 -4.69 -4.87 6.12
C LEU A 108 -4.40 -4.65 4.64
N TYR A 109 -3.12 -4.65 4.29
CA TYR A 109 -2.62 -4.53 2.93
C TYR A 109 -3.19 -5.61 2.00
N GLU A 110 -3.09 -6.88 2.40
CA GLU A 110 -3.64 -8.01 1.65
C GLU A 110 -5.16 -7.89 1.49
N ARG A 111 -5.86 -7.31 2.46
CA ARG A 111 -7.32 -7.12 2.42
C ARG A 111 -7.75 -5.97 1.50
N GLU A 112 -7.04 -4.86 1.49
CA GLU A 112 -7.33 -3.70 0.60
C GLU A 112 -6.87 -3.94 -0.84
N MET A 113 -5.83 -4.75 -1.04
CA MET A 113 -5.36 -5.22 -2.36
C MET A 113 -6.35 -6.13 -3.10
N HIS A 114 -7.40 -6.63 -2.41
CA HIS A 114 -8.52 -7.24 -3.11
C HIS A 114 -9.28 -6.14 -3.84
N ARG A 115 -8.99 -6.02 -5.14
CA ARG A 115 -9.69 -5.09 -6.06
C ARG A 115 -11.18 -5.09 -5.73
N PRO A 116 -11.85 -3.93 -5.69
CA PRO A 116 -13.30 -3.87 -5.61
C PRO A 116 -13.86 -4.57 -6.85
N THR A 117 -14.09 -5.87 -6.73
CA THR A 117 -14.73 -6.66 -7.75
C THR A 117 -16.17 -6.20 -7.81
N TRP A 118 -16.62 -5.78 -8.99
CA TRP A 118 -18.03 -5.43 -9.23
C TRP A 118 -19.00 -6.56 -8.84
N ASN A 119 -18.50 -7.78 -8.72
CA ASN A 119 -19.24 -8.95 -8.21
C ASN A 119 -19.51 -8.93 -6.70
N HIS A 120 -19.13 -7.88 -5.95
CA HIS A 120 -19.48 -7.83 -4.53
C HIS A 120 -20.99 -7.55 -4.38
N PRO A 121 -21.78 -8.42 -3.73
CA PRO A 121 -23.23 -8.29 -3.64
C PRO A 121 -23.71 -6.96 -3.06
N ALA A 122 -22.89 -6.27 -2.25
CA ALA A 122 -23.18 -4.95 -1.72
C ALA A 122 -23.37 -3.88 -2.82
N HIS A 123 -22.60 -3.96 -3.92
CA HIS A 123 -22.73 -3.03 -5.04
C HIS A 123 -24.07 -3.22 -5.78
N HIS A 124 -24.57 -4.45 -5.86
CA HIS A 124 -25.88 -4.72 -6.47
C HIS A 124 -27.03 -4.14 -5.65
N TRP A 125 -26.98 -4.24 -4.32
CA TRP A 125 -27.98 -3.62 -3.44
C TRP A 125 -27.96 -2.10 -3.49
N LEU A 126 -26.78 -1.49 -3.57
CA LEU A 126 -26.63 -0.04 -3.76
C LEU A 126 -27.20 0.42 -5.10
N ALA A 127 -26.88 -0.29 -6.19
CA ALA A 127 -27.43 0.01 -7.51
C ALA A 127 -28.96 -0.11 -7.54
N ALA A 128 -29.52 -1.16 -6.93
CA ALA A 128 -30.96 -1.34 -6.82
C ALA A 128 -31.63 -0.20 -6.03
N GLY A 129 -31.04 0.21 -4.91
CA GLY A 129 -31.52 1.34 -4.11
C GLY A 129 -31.51 2.65 -4.90
N LEU A 130 -30.41 2.93 -5.63
CA LEU A 130 -30.29 4.11 -6.48
C LEU A 130 -31.37 4.12 -7.58
N ILE A 131 -31.59 2.99 -8.26
CA ILE A 131 -32.62 2.85 -9.30
C ILE A 131 -34.02 3.08 -8.71
N MET A 132 -34.30 2.56 -7.52
CA MET A 132 -35.59 2.73 -6.87
C MET A 132 -35.87 4.21 -6.55
N VAL A 133 -34.91 4.90 -5.92
CA VAL A 133 -35.06 6.31 -5.54
C VAL A 133 -35.19 7.20 -6.77
N THR A 134 -34.37 6.98 -7.80
CA THR A 134 -34.45 7.74 -9.06
C THR A 134 -35.78 7.51 -9.77
N SER A 135 -36.31 6.28 -9.77
CA SER A 135 -37.62 5.97 -10.36
C SER A 135 -38.78 6.64 -9.62
N ILE A 136 -38.76 6.62 -8.29
CA ILE A 136 -39.77 7.31 -7.46
C ILE A 136 -39.71 8.82 -7.71
N TRP A 137 -38.50 9.39 -7.78
CA TRP A 137 -38.32 10.81 -8.01
C TRP A 137 -38.77 11.23 -9.41
N LEU A 138 -38.43 10.45 -10.43
CA LEU A 138 -38.88 10.66 -11.81
C LEU A 138 -40.41 10.58 -11.89
N ALA A 139 -41.03 9.58 -11.27
CA ALA A 139 -42.48 9.45 -11.24
C ALA A 139 -43.15 10.64 -10.54
N TYR A 140 -42.60 11.08 -9.41
CA TYR A 140 -43.08 12.26 -8.68
C TYR A 140 -43.00 13.52 -9.55
N LEU A 141 -41.87 13.75 -10.22
CA LEU A 141 -41.71 14.88 -11.13
C LEU A 141 -42.68 14.80 -12.31
N LEU A 142 -42.87 13.62 -12.91
CA LEU A 142 -43.78 13.41 -14.04
C LEU A 142 -45.22 13.75 -13.67
N VAL A 143 -45.70 13.25 -12.52
CA VAL A 143 -47.03 13.57 -12.00
C VAL A 143 -47.15 15.06 -11.75
N ARG A 144 -46.15 15.68 -11.13
CA ARG A 144 -46.15 17.12 -10.86
C ARG A 144 -46.20 17.95 -12.14
N THR A 145 -45.49 17.55 -13.19
CA THR A 145 -45.48 18.25 -14.49
C THR A 145 -46.75 18.06 -15.31
N LEU A 146 -47.50 16.98 -15.07
CA LEU A 146 -48.78 16.71 -15.76
C LEU A 146 -49.99 17.30 -15.04
N VAL A 147 -49.86 17.56 -13.73
CA VAL A 147 -50.91 18.15 -12.88
C VAL A 147 -50.77 19.67 -12.76
N ALA A 148 -49.58 20.23 -13.02
CA ALA A 148 -49.34 21.67 -13.16
C ALA A 148 -49.72 22.15 -14.57
#